data_AF-A0A522T141-F1
#
_entry.id   AF-A0A522T141-F1
#
_cell.length_a   1.000
_cell.length_b   1.000
_cell.length_c   1.000
_cell.angle_alpha   90.00
_cell.angle_beta   90.00
_cell.angle_gamma   90.00
#
_symmetry.space_group_name_H-M   'P 1'
#
loop_
_entity.id
_entity.type
_entity.pdbx_description
1 polymer ?
#
loop_
_entity_poly.entity_id
_entity_poly.type
_entity_poly.pdbx_seq_one_letter_code
_entity_poly.pdbx_strand_id
1 'polypeptide(L)'
;MNACITLFSAVGIAVLAGSSSARADMSFDQRQAASGLGKILAWEAPCGYKIDQSSLKNYYQKIGLSTPEAFDYVSTEETYDQEEHGNPSASDCTMAVTTARASGLLGK
;
A
#
# COMPACT_ATOMS: atom_id res chain seq x y z
N MET A 1 43.91 17.88 -34.96
CA MET A 1 43.23 18.18 -33.68
C MET A 1 43.67 17.09 -32.70
N ASN A 2 44.89 17.18 -32.15
CA ASN A 2 45.20 17.67 -30.79
C ASN A 2 44.30 17.01 -29.73
N ALA A 3 44.76 15.91 -29.12
CA ALA A 3 45.35 15.84 -27.76
C ALA A 3 44.28 16.01 -26.66
N CYS A 4 44.08 15.10 -25.72
CA CYS A 4 45.08 14.67 -24.73
C CYS A 4 44.59 13.36 -24.07
N ILE A 5 45.34 12.26 -24.25
CA ILE A 5 45.22 11.06 -23.42
C ILE A 5 46.12 11.30 -22.21
N THR A 6 45.52 11.59 -21.06
CA THR A 6 46.24 11.63 -19.78
C THR A 6 45.97 10.34 -19.03
N LEU A 7 47.00 9.49 -18.98
CA LEU A 7 47.09 8.33 -18.08
C LEU A 7 47.26 8.83 -16.64
N PHE A 8 46.30 8.51 -15.77
CA PHE A 8 46.50 8.52 -14.32
C PHE A 8 46.10 7.15 -13.76
N SER A 9 47.12 6.35 -13.42
CA SER A 9 46.97 5.18 -12.55
C SER A 9 46.78 5.66 -11.11
N ALA A 10 45.61 5.46 -10.53
CA ALA A 10 45.43 5.44 -9.08
C ALA A 10 44.14 4.68 -8.72
N VAL A 11 44.29 3.71 -7.82
CA VAL A 11 43.24 2.91 -7.18
C VAL A 11 42.11 3.79 -6.65
N GLY A 12 40.89 3.55 -7.10
CA GLY A 12 39.70 4.28 -6.68
C GLY A 12 38.47 3.38 -6.72
N ILE A 13 38.37 2.52 -5.69
CA ILE A 13 37.15 1.93 -5.10
C ILE A 13 35.95 1.83 -6.06
N ALA A 14 35.66 0.60 -6.47
CA ALA A 14 34.35 0.22 -7.00
C ALA A 14 33.25 0.79 -6.10
N VAL A 15 32.51 1.78 -6.58
CA VAL A 15 31.26 2.22 -5.95
C VAL A 15 30.17 1.22 -6.33
N LEU A 16 30.34 -0.02 -5.86
CA LEU A 16 29.27 -0.98 -5.68
C LEU A 16 28.56 -0.62 -4.36
N ALA A 17 27.69 0.40 -4.37
CA ALA A 17 26.77 0.63 -3.24
C ALA A 17 25.69 1.64 -3.62
N GLY A 18 24.83 1.24 -4.54
CA GLY A 18 23.54 1.88 -4.77
C GLY A 18 22.44 0.85 -5.02
N SER A 19 22.64 -0.40 -4.57
CA SER A 19 21.57 -1.40 -4.46
C SER A 19 20.65 -1.02 -3.31
N SER A 20 20.00 0.14 -3.41
CA SER A 20 18.97 0.62 -2.49
C SER A 20 17.61 0.53 -3.18
N SER A 21 17.32 -0.62 -3.74
CA SER A 21 15.94 -1.10 -3.76
C SER A 21 15.98 -2.50 -3.17
N ALA A 22 16.52 -2.59 -1.95
CA ALA A 22 15.90 -3.50 -1.01
C ALA A 22 14.44 -3.04 -0.91
N ARG A 23 13.60 -3.57 -1.81
CA ARG A 23 12.16 -3.65 -1.59
C ARG A 23 12.04 -4.48 -0.32
N ALA A 24 12.19 -3.84 0.83
CA ALA A 24 11.63 -4.32 2.08
C ALA A 24 10.15 -3.94 1.94
N ASP A 25 9.43 -4.63 1.08
CA ASP A 25 8.75 -5.89 1.40
C ASP A 25 7.94 -5.63 2.66
N MET A 26 6.72 -5.15 2.43
CA MET A 26 5.74 -4.94 3.49
C MET A 26 5.79 -6.12 4.45
N SER A 27 5.87 -5.84 5.75
CA SER A 27 5.82 -6.88 6.76
C SER A 27 4.56 -7.72 6.57
N PHE A 28 4.57 -8.95 7.09
CA PHE A 28 3.37 -9.79 7.07
C PHE A 28 2.15 -9.05 7.62
N ASP A 29 2.31 -8.34 8.74
CA ASP A 29 1.24 -7.55 9.35
C ASP A 29 0.76 -6.41 8.45
N GLN A 30 1.68 -5.73 7.74
CA GLN A 30 1.33 -4.69 6.78
C GLN A 30 0.57 -5.26 5.58
N ARG A 31 0.96 -6.43 5.06
CA ARG A 31 0.25 -7.11 3.96
C ARG A 31 -1.16 -7.52 4.38
N GLN A 32 -1.31 -8.09 5.57
CA GLN A 32 -2.62 -8.46 6.11
C GLN A 32 -3.50 -7.23 6.32
N ALA A 33 -2.94 -6.14 6.86
CA ALA A 33 -3.68 -4.89 7.04
C ALA A 33 -4.06 -4.25 5.69
N ALA A 34 -3.18 -4.31 4.69
CA ALA A 34 -3.44 -3.79 3.35
C ALA A 34 -4.50 -4.60 2.60
N SER A 35 -4.46 -5.94 2.67
CA SER A 35 -5.50 -6.80 2.09
C SER A 35 -6.87 -6.53 2.72
N GLY A 36 -6.92 -6.48 4.06
CA GLY A 36 -8.15 -6.14 4.77
C GLY A 36 -8.67 -4.73 4.43
N LEU A 37 -7.77 -3.75 4.23
CA LEU A 37 -8.13 -2.41 3.81
C LEU A 37 -8.67 -2.37 2.38
N GLY A 38 -8.05 -3.09 1.44
CA GLY A 38 -8.52 -3.20 0.05
C GLY A 38 -9.95 -3.71 -0.01
N LYS A 39 -10.28 -4.74 0.77
CA LYS A 39 -11.65 -5.26 0.93
C LYS A 39 -12.64 -4.22 1.45
N ILE A 40 -12.25 -3.47 2.49
CA ILE A 40 -13.08 -2.41 3.05
C ILE A 40 -13.32 -1.30 2.01
N LEU A 41 -12.32 -0.92 1.23
CA LEU A 41 -12.50 0.09 0.19
C LEU A 41 -13.40 -0.42 -0.94
N ALA A 42 -13.17 -1.66 -1.39
CA ALA A 42 -13.96 -2.29 -2.44
C ALA A 42 -15.45 -2.37 -2.10
N TRP A 43 -15.77 -2.57 -0.81
CA TRP A 43 -17.14 -2.82 -0.38
C TRP A 43 -17.88 -1.58 0.12
N GLU A 44 -17.29 -0.38 0.04
CA GLU A 44 -17.92 0.88 0.47
C GLU A 44 -19.30 1.08 -0.17
N ALA A 45 -19.33 1.09 -1.51
CA ALA A 45 -20.57 1.27 -2.28
C ALA A 45 -21.59 0.13 -2.10
N PRO A 46 -21.25 -1.17 -2.31
CA PRO A 46 -22.24 -2.25 -2.21
C PRO A 46 -22.77 -2.46 -0.77
N CYS A 47 -22.01 -2.10 0.26
CA CYS A 47 -22.45 -2.19 1.65
C CYS A 47 -23.02 -0.88 2.22
N GLY A 48 -23.05 0.21 1.44
CA GLY A 48 -23.73 1.45 1.79
C GLY A 48 -23.09 2.24 2.95
N TYR A 49 -21.79 2.11 3.16
CA TYR A 49 -21.05 2.98 4.10
C TYR A 49 -20.18 3.98 3.33
N LYS A 50 -19.57 4.92 4.04
CA LYS A 50 -18.65 5.90 3.46
C LYS A 50 -17.39 6.02 4.27
N ILE A 51 -16.24 5.91 3.63
CA ILE A 51 -14.94 6.09 4.28
C ILE A 51 -14.63 7.58 4.40
N ASP A 52 -14.30 8.03 5.61
CA ASP A 52 -13.79 9.37 5.83
C ASP A 52 -12.34 9.46 5.35
N GLN A 53 -12.10 10.35 4.39
CA GLN A 53 -10.79 10.46 3.72
C GLN A 53 -9.70 10.97 4.68
N SER A 54 -10.07 11.78 5.68
CA SER A 54 -9.11 12.27 6.68
C SER A 54 -8.68 11.14 7.61
N SER A 55 -9.64 10.33 8.08
CA SER A 55 -9.40 9.11 8.84
C SER A 55 -8.59 8.09 8.06
N LEU A 56 -8.90 7.88 6.78
CA LEU A 56 -8.17 6.96 5.91
C LEU A 56 -6.70 7.36 5.78
N LYS A 57 -6.43 8.64 5.52
CA LYS A 57 -5.05 9.17 5.51
C LYS A 57 -4.34 8.92 6.84
N ASN A 58 -4.99 9.21 7.95
CA ASN A 58 -4.41 8.99 9.28
C ASN A 58 -4.15 7.50 9.55
N TYR A 59 -5.04 6.62 9.08
CA TYR A 59 -4.87 5.17 9.16
C TYR A 59 -3.63 4.72 8.39
N TYR A 60 -3.49 5.10 7.11
CA TYR A 60 -2.31 4.79 6.29
C TYR A 60 -1.00 5.20 6.99
N GLN A 61 -0.97 6.36 7.64
CA GLN A 61 0.20 6.83 8.37
C GLN A 61 0.45 6.02 9.64
N LYS A 62 -0.61 5.78 10.43
CA LYS A 62 -0.55 5.07 11.71
C LYS A 62 0.00 3.65 11.57
N ILE A 63 -0.40 2.92 10.52
CA ILE A 63 -0.01 1.52 10.34
C ILE A 63 1.13 1.35 9.32
N GLY A 64 1.78 2.43 8.91
CA GLY A 64 2.96 2.39 8.04
C GLY A 64 2.67 1.92 6.60
N LEU A 65 1.45 2.17 6.10
CA LEU A 65 1.05 1.88 4.71
C LEU A 65 1.19 3.10 3.79
N SER A 66 1.84 4.18 4.24
CA SER A 66 2.08 5.38 3.42
C SER A 66 3.30 5.21 2.49
N THR A 67 3.37 4.11 1.73
CA THR A 67 4.44 3.83 0.77
C THR A 67 3.88 3.46 -0.60
N PRO A 68 4.66 3.62 -1.68
CA PRO A 68 4.23 3.22 -3.03
C PRO A 68 3.84 1.74 -3.12
N GLU A 69 4.58 0.86 -2.44
CA GLU A 69 4.32 -0.59 -2.43
C GLU A 69 2.99 -0.93 -1.75
N ALA A 70 2.69 -0.27 -0.63
CA ALA A 70 1.43 -0.44 0.07
C ALA A 70 0.24 0.10 -0.75
N PHE A 71 0.43 1.21 -1.46
CA PHE A 71 -0.58 1.74 -2.37
C PHE A 71 -0.91 0.74 -3.48
N ASP A 72 0.11 0.21 -4.17
CA ASP A 72 -0.05 -0.79 -5.23
C ASP A 72 -0.76 -2.06 -4.73
N TYR A 73 -0.38 -2.51 -3.53
CA TYR A 73 -1.00 -3.68 -2.89
C TYR A 73 -2.48 -3.44 -2.59
N VAL A 74 -2.83 -2.34 -1.91
CA VAL A 74 -4.24 -2.03 -1.57
C VAL A 74 -5.09 -1.87 -2.83
N SER A 75 -4.57 -1.18 -3.85
CA SER A 75 -5.28 -0.99 -5.12
C SER A 75 -5.54 -2.31 -5.84
N THR A 76 -4.59 -3.24 -5.79
CA THR A 76 -4.74 -4.58 -6.38
C THR A 76 -5.82 -5.38 -5.66
N GLU A 77 -5.82 -5.37 -4.33
CA GLU A 77 -6.82 -6.07 -3.52
C GLU A 77 -8.21 -5.46 -3.69
N GLU A 78 -8.32 -4.13 -3.75
CA GLU A 78 -9.59 -3.45 -4.02
C GLU A 78 -10.19 -3.87 -5.37
N THR A 79 -9.35 -3.91 -6.41
CA THR A 79 -9.77 -4.34 -7.76
C THR A 79 -10.16 -5.82 -7.77
N TYR A 80 -9.36 -6.66 -7.13
CA TYR A 80 -9.61 -8.11 -7.03
C TYR A 80 -10.98 -8.40 -6.39
N ASP A 81 -11.30 -7.75 -5.28
CA ASP A 81 -12.59 -7.94 -4.60
C ASP A 81 -13.77 -7.34 -5.40
N GLN A 82 -13.57 -6.26 -6.15
CA GLN A 82 -14.62 -5.71 -7.03
C GLN A 82 -14.92 -6.62 -8.23
N GLU A 83 -13.90 -7.25 -8.82
CA GLU A 83 -14.02 -8.02 -10.05
C GLU A 83 -14.32 -9.51 -9.82
N GLU A 84 -13.70 -10.15 -8.84
CA GLU A 84 -13.79 -11.61 -8.66
C GLU A 84 -14.83 -12.06 -7.62
N HIS A 85 -15.05 -11.27 -6.57
CA HIS A 85 -15.89 -11.68 -5.44
C HIS A 85 -17.36 -11.26 -5.56
N GLY A 86 -17.72 -10.52 -6.61
CA GLY A 86 -19.09 -10.06 -6.85
C GLY A 86 -19.63 -9.17 -5.72
N ASN A 87 -20.95 -9.17 -5.52
CA ASN A 87 -21.54 -8.40 -4.43
C ASN A 87 -21.31 -9.09 -3.07
N PRO A 88 -20.78 -8.39 -2.05
CA PRO A 88 -20.57 -8.94 -0.72
C PRO A 88 -21.87 -9.42 -0.08
N SER A 89 -21.79 -10.49 0.73
CA SER A 89 -22.93 -10.96 1.52
C SER A 89 -23.25 -9.99 2.67
N ALA A 90 -24.42 -10.15 3.30
CA ALA A 90 -24.78 -9.36 4.47
C ALA A 90 -23.79 -9.52 5.65
N SER A 91 -23.21 -10.72 5.82
CA SER A 91 -22.14 -10.97 6.80
C SER A 91 -20.85 -10.25 6.44
N ASP A 92 -20.47 -10.24 5.17
CA ASP A 92 -19.27 -9.54 4.69
C ASP A 92 -19.41 -8.03 4.93
N CYS A 93 -20.57 -7.46 4.58
CA CYS A 93 -20.88 -6.06 4.87
C CYS A 93 -20.85 -5.75 6.37
N THR A 94 -21.42 -6.62 7.21
CA THR A 94 -21.40 -6.44 8.67
C THR A 94 -19.97 -6.42 9.20
N MET A 95 -19.14 -7.35 8.74
CA MET A 95 -17.74 -7.44 9.13
C MET A 95 -16.94 -6.22 8.65
N ALA A 96 -17.12 -5.79 7.39
CA ALA A 96 -16.42 -4.65 6.84
C ALA A 96 -16.81 -3.34 7.52
N VAL A 97 -18.11 -3.09 7.75
CA VAL A 97 -18.58 -1.90 8.49
C VAL A 97 -18.06 -1.91 9.92
N THR A 98 -18.11 -3.04 10.61
CA THR A 98 -17.63 -3.17 11.99
C THR A 98 -16.13 -2.91 12.06
N THR A 99 -15.36 -3.48 11.14
CA THR A 99 -13.90 -3.30 11.06
C THR A 99 -13.55 -1.87 10.69
N ALA A 100 -14.21 -1.28 9.68
CA ALA A 100 -14.01 0.11 9.29
C ALA A 100 -14.29 1.07 10.46
N ARG A 101 -15.35 0.81 11.24
CA ARG A 101 -15.67 1.58 12.45
C ARG A 101 -14.62 1.40 13.54
N ALA A 102 -14.22 0.16 13.85
CA ALA A 102 -13.21 -0.12 14.88
C ALA A 102 -11.84 0.49 14.53
N SER A 103 -11.51 0.53 13.24
CA SER A 103 -10.30 1.18 12.71
C SER A 103 -10.42 2.71 12.61
N GLY A 104 -11.58 3.28 12.90
CA GLY A 104 -11.85 4.72 12.84
C GLY A 104 -11.97 5.28 11.42
N LEU A 105 -12.17 4.43 10.41
CA LEU A 105 -12.28 4.81 8.99
C LEU A 105 -13.63 5.42 8.63
N LEU A 106 -14.69 5.06 9.35
CA LEU A 106 -15.98 5.72 9.23
C LEU A 106 -15.91 6.97 10.12
N GLY A 107 -16.16 8.16 9.55
CA GLY A 107 -16.17 9.42 10.30
C GLY A 107 -17.05 9.36 11.56
N LYS A 108 -16.88 10.34 12.45
CA LYS A 108 -17.67 10.44 13.69
C LYS A 108 -19.14 10.70 13.41
#